data_AF-A0A494X9Q3-F1
#
_entry.id   AF-A0A494X9Q3-F1
#
_cell.length_a   1.000
_cell.length_b   1.000
_cell.length_c   1.000
_cell.angle_alpha   90.00
_cell.angle_beta   90.00
_cell.angle_gamma   90.00
#
_symmetry.space_group_name_H-M   'P 1'
#
loop_
_entity.id
_entity.type
_entity.pdbx_description
1 polymer ?
#
loop_
_entity_poly.entity_id
_entity_poly.type
_entity_poly.pdbx_seq_one_letter_code
_entity_poly.pdbx_strand_id
1 'polypeptide(L)'
;MAEKLYKVYVQTLDRPHVLEMIVSADGKELAANKALSHVKEANPTKGRSLEESQKNSVVIAVKAAGKSGCIVTNKIPVLAFEEIAKSVKKRGKNEG
;
A
#
# COMPACT_ATOMS: atom_id res chain seq x y z
N MET A 1 -19.10 -11.36 -4.49
CA MET A 1 -18.29 -12.60 -4.60
C MET A 1 -17.34 -12.64 -3.41
N ALA A 2 -16.50 -13.66 -3.22
CA ALA A 2 -15.52 -13.63 -2.13
C ALA A 2 -14.39 -12.65 -2.50
N GLU A 3 -14.16 -11.63 -1.66
CA GLU A 3 -13.13 -10.63 -1.94
C GLU A 3 -11.74 -11.29 -2.00
N LYS A 4 -10.97 -10.96 -3.04
CA LYS A 4 -9.58 -11.38 -3.21
C LYS A 4 -8.66 -10.21 -2.95
N LEU A 5 -7.44 -10.51 -2.50
CA LEU A 5 -6.41 -9.48 -2.38
C LEU A 5 -5.63 -9.35 -3.69
N TYR A 6 -5.28 -8.11 -4.02
CA TYR A 6 -4.46 -7.75 -5.17
C TYR A 6 -3.31 -6.85 -4.73
N LYS A 7 -2.15 -7.03 -5.35
CA LYS A 7 -1.09 -6.02 -5.34
C LYS A 7 -1.27 -5.13 -6.56
N VAL A 8 -1.50 -3.85 -6.32
CA VAL A 8 -1.65 -2.82 -7.35
C VAL A 8 -0.46 -1.89 -7.29
N TYR A 9 0.14 -1.61 -8.44
CA TYR A 9 1.28 -0.73 -8.58
C TYR A 9 0.83 0.56 -9.26
N VAL A 10 1.00 1.70 -8.58
CA VAL A 10 0.60 3.00 -9.09
C VAL A 10 1.83 3.89 -9.24
N GLN A 11 1.99 4.53 -10.39
CA GLN A 11 3.00 5.54 -10.64
C GLN A 11 2.31 6.89 -10.81
N THR A 12 2.83 7.91 -10.14
CA THR A 12 2.55 9.30 -10.49
C THR A 12 3.65 9.76 -11.45
N LEU A 13 3.31 10.19 -12.67
CA LEU A 13 4.25 10.40 -13.78
C LEU A 13 5.43 11.35 -13.45
N ASP A 14 5.22 12.31 -12.56
CA ASP A 14 6.23 13.29 -12.11
C ASP A 14 7.00 12.88 -10.85
N ARG A 15 6.78 11.67 -10.32
CA ARG A 15 7.45 11.17 -9.11
C ARG A 15 8.34 9.97 -9.43
N PRO A 16 9.56 9.91 -8.88
CA PRO A 16 10.49 8.81 -9.15
C PRO A 16 10.20 7.57 -8.30
N HIS A 17 8.95 7.35 -7.87
CA HIS A 17 8.55 6.23 -7.03
C HIS A 17 7.27 5.56 -7.52
N VAL A 18 7.17 4.26 -7.27
CA VAL A 18 5.99 3.44 -7.48
C VAL A 18 5.40 3.08 -6.13
N LEU A 19 4.10 3.24 -5.98
CA LEU A 19 3.36 2.80 -4.80
C LEU A 19 2.92 1.35 -5.01
N GLU A 20 3.37 0.43 -4.16
CA GLU A 20 2.78 -0.91 -4.05
C GLU A 20 1.66 -0.87 -3.01
N MET A 21 0.44 -1.20 -3.43
CA MET A 21 -0.75 -1.20 -2.60
C MET A 21 -1.38 -2.59 -2.53
N ILE A 22 -1.84 -3.00 -1.35
CA ILE A 22 -2.65 -4.21 -1.17
C ILE A 22 -4.13 -3.80 -1.16
N VAL A 23 -4.92 -4.33 -2.08
CA VAL A 23 -6.31 -3.94 -2.29
C VAL A 23 -7.23 -5.16 -2.27
N SER A 24 -8.27 -5.11 -1.43
CA SER A 24 -9.36 -6.08 -1.43
C SER A 24 -10.39 -5.73 -2.50
N ALA A 25 -10.66 -6.64 -3.43
CA ALA A 25 -11.63 -6.42 -4.51
C ALA A 25 -12.16 -7.72 -5.12
N ASP A 26 -13.29 -7.61 -5.81
CA ASP A 26 -13.91 -8.69 -6.59
C ASP A 26 -13.31 -8.83 -8.01
N GLY A 27 -12.10 -8.30 -8.25
CA GLY A 27 -11.44 -8.37 -9.56
C GLY A 27 -10.26 -7.43 -9.70
N LYS A 28 -9.42 -7.64 -10.72
CA LYS A 28 -8.26 -6.79 -11.01
C LYS A 28 -8.65 -5.34 -11.35
N GLU A 29 -9.71 -5.17 -12.13
CA GLU A 29 -10.19 -3.86 -12.56
C GLU A 29 -10.71 -3.04 -11.37
N LEU A 30 -11.56 -3.65 -10.53
CA LEU A 30 -12.03 -3.00 -9.31
C LEU A 30 -10.88 -2.68 -8.34
N ALA A 31 -9.86 -3.56 -8.25
CA ALA A 31 -8.67 -3.28 -7.46
C ALA A 31 -7.89 -2.06 -7.98
N ALA A 32 -7.72 -1.96 -9.31
CA ALA A 32 -7.07 -0.83 -9.96
C ALA A 32 -7.81 0.50 -9.66
N ASN A 33 -9.14 0.49 -9.80
CA ASN A 33 -9.98 1.66 -9.55
C ASN A 33 -9.89 2.10 -8.09
N LYS A 34 -10.03 1.16 -7.13
CA LYS A 34 -9.88 1.46 -5.69
C LYS A 34 -8.50 2.06 -5.37
N ALA A 35 -7.43 1.52 -5.95
CA ALA A 35 -6.07 2.05 -5.74
C ALA A 35 -5.91 3.48 -6.27
N LEU A 36 -6.41 3.75 -7.48
CA LEU A 36 -6.36 5.10 -8.06
C LEU A 36 -7.16 6.09 -7.23
N SER A 37 -8.38 5.75 -6.84
CA SER A 37 -9.21 6.61 -5.99
C SER A 37 -8.50 6.95 -4.69
N HIS A 38 -7.90 5.97 -4.02
CA HIS A 38 -7.14 6.21 -2.80
C HIS A 38 -5.96 7.17 -3.01
N VAL A 39 -5.18 7.01 -4.09
CA VAL A 39 -4.05 7.91 -4.39
C VAL A 39 -4.54 9.35 -4.66
N LYS A 40 -5.69 9.47 -5.32
CA LYS A 40 -6.33 10.75 -5.67
C LYS A 40 -6.92 11.45 -4.44
N GLU A 41 -7.52 10.70 -3.52
CA GLU A 41 -8.07 11.20 -2.26
C GLU A 41 -6.97 11.61 -1.27
N ALA A 42 -5.89 10.82 -1.18
CA ALA A 42 -4.80 11.08 -0.24
C ALA A 42 -4.03 12.37 -0.51
N ASN A 43 -4.10 12.91 -1.74
CA ASN A 43 -3.48 14.17 -2.11
C ASN A 43 -4.15 14.75 -3.38
N PRO A 44 -5.28 15.46 -3.24
CA PRO A 44 -6.12 15.82 -4.37
C PRO A 44 -5.47 16.83 -5.31
N THR A 45 -4.66 17.76 -4.80
CA THR A 45 -4.06 18.82 -5.62
C THR A 45 -2.58 18.59 -5.93
N LYS A 46 -1.80 17.90 -5.09
CA LYS A 46 -0.33 17.70 -5.25
C LYS A 46 0.43 18.97 -5.72
N GLY A 47 -0.03 20.17 -5.33
CA GLY A 47 0.53 21.45 -5.77
C GLY A 47 0.19 21.87 -7.20
N ARG A 48 -0.83 21.29 -7.83
CA ARG A 48 -1.36 21.56 -9.17
C ARG A 48 -2.88 21.74 -9.13
N SER A 49 -3.47 22.04 -10.29
CA SER A 49 -4.92 21.99 -10.45
C SER A 49 -5.45 20.57 -10.19
N LEU A 50 -6.68 20.47 -9.68
CA LEU A 50 -7.33 19.18 -9.43
C LEU A 50 -7.36 18.32 -10.70
N GLU A 51 -7.68 18.92 -11.84
CA GLU A 51 -7.79 18.20 -13.11
C GLU A 51 -6.45 17.58 -13.56
N GLU A 52 -5.33 18.31 -13.43
CA GLU A 52 -4.00 17.79 -13.73
C GLU A 52 -3.55 16.73 -12.74
N SER A 53 -3.79 16.95 -11.44
CA SER A 53 -3.43 15.99 -10.40
C SER A 53 -4.13 14.64 -10.61
N GLN A 54 -5.40 14.69 -11.03
CA GLN A 54 -6.25 13.51 -11.26
C GLN A 54 -5.87 12.70 -12.51
N LYS A 55 -5.18 13.31 -13.49
CA LYS A 55 -4.69 12.63 -14.71
C LYS A 55 -3.30 12.03 -14.57
N ASN A 56 -2.53 12.43 -13.55
CA ASN A 56 -1.11 12.10 -13.43
C ASN A 56 -0.79 10.75 -12.77
N SER A 57 -1.78 10.09 -12.16
CA SER A 57 -1.58 8.79 -11.51
C SER A 57 -2.14 7.67 -12.36
N VAL A 58 -1.31 6.69 -12.68
CA VAL A 58 -1.67 5.55 -13.54
C VAL A 58 -1.33 4.24 -12.85
N VAL A 59 -2.18 3.23 -13.05
CA VAL A 59 -1.90 1.86 -12.63
C VAL A 59 -1.00 1.22 -13.67
N ILE A 60 0.20 0.81 -13.25
CA ILE A 60 1.18 0.17 -14.14
C ILE A 60 1.09 -1.36 -14.09
N ALA A 61 0.60 -1.94 -13.00
CA ALA A 61 0.40 -3.38 -12.88
C ALA A 61 -0.62 -3.76 -11.81
N VAL A 62 -1.34 -4.86 -12.04
CA VAL A 62 -2.23 -5.50 -11.07
C VAL A 62 -2.00 -7.01 -11.05
N LYS A 63 -1.69 -7.56 -9.88
CA LYS A 63 -1.56 -9.01 -9.68
C LYS A 63 -2.41 -9.48 -8.52
N ALA A 64 -3.03 -10.66 -8.66
CA ALA A 64 -3.64 -11.34 -7.53
C ALA A 64 -2.55 -11.60 -6.48
N ALA A 65 -2.87 -11.37 -5.22
CA ALA A 65 -1.91 -11.42 -4.14
C ALA A 65 -2.40 -12.35 -3.04
N GLY A 66 -1.44 -13.12 -2.53
CA GLY A 66 -1.69 -14.00 -1.41
C GLY A 66 -2.45 -15.28 -1.75
N LYS A 67 -2.70 -16.06 -0.70
CA LYS A 67 -3.60 -17.22 -0.69
C LYS A 67 -4.46 -17.11 0.55
N SER A 68 -5.75 -17.43 0.44
CA SER A 68 -6.70 -17.40 1.57
C SER A 68 -6.76 -16.08 2.33
N GLY A 69 -6.64 -14.94 1.63
CA GLY A 69 -6.66 -13.61 2.25
C GLY A 69 -5.36 -13.22 2.98
N CYS A 70 -4.27 -13.96 2.82
CA CYS A 70 -2.99 -13.69 3.47
C CYS A 70 -1.89 -13.32 2.47
N ILE A 71 -1.14 -12.25 2.75
CA ILE A 71 0.04 -11.82 1.96
C ILE A 71 1.27 -11.75 2.87
N VAL A 72 2.39 -12.31 2.38
CA VAL A 72 3.70 -12.05 2.98
C VAL A 72 4.21 -10.72 2.45
N THR A 73 4.37 -9.73 3.34
CA THR A 73 4.93 -8.41 3.00
C THR A 73 6.44 -8.39 3.20
N ASN A 74 6.91 -8.90 4.35
CA ASN A 74 8.32 -8.98 4.70
C ASN A 74 8.63 -10.32 5.39
N LYS A 75 9.89 -10.77 5.28
CA LYS A 75 10.45 -11.85 6.10
C LYS A 75 11.52 -11.27 7.00
N ILE A 76 11.25 -11.21 8.29
CA ILE A 76 12.14 -10.62 9.29
C ILE A 76 12.87 -11.77 10.01
N PRO A 77 14.21 -11.76 10.10
CA PRO A 77 14.93 -12.73 10.92
C PRO A 77 14.46 -12.67 12.37
N VAL A 78 14.24 -13.84 12.98
CA VAL A 78 13.70 -13.95 14.35
C VAL A 78 14.54 -13.16 15.35
N LEU A 79 15.87 -13.31 15.30
CA LEU A 79 16.79 -12.61 16.20
C LEU A 79 16.63 -11.09 16.13
N ALA A 80 16.56 -10.53 14.92
CA ALA A 80 16.37 -9.09 14.73
C ALA A 80 15.01 -8.61 15.27
N PHE A 81 13.95 -9.39 15.05
CA PHE A 81 12.63 -9.05 15.60
C PHE A 81 12.61 -9.09 17.13
N GLU A 82 13.21 -10.12 17.73
CA GLU A 82 13.27 -10.28 19.19
C GLU A 82 14.06 -9.16 19.88
N GLU A 83 15.17 -8.72 19.30
CA GLU A 83 15.96 -7.60 19.81
C GLU A 83 15.17 -6.29 19.79
N ILE A 84 14.48 -6.00 18.68
CA ILE A 84 13.60 -4.85 18.56
C ILE A 84 12.49 -4.94 19.62
N ALA A 85 11.81 -6.09 19.72
CA ALA A 85 10.70 -6.28 20.65
C ALA A 85 11.13 -6.08 22.13
N LYS A 86 12.32 -6.55 22.51
CA LYS A 86 12.88 -6.32 23.85
C LYS A 86 13.17 -4.84 24.11
N SER A 87 13.65 -4.11 23.11
CA SER A 87 13.94 -2.67 23.23
C SER A 87 12.68 -1.83 23.46
N VAL A 88 11.58 -2.14 22.76
CA VAL A 88 10.28 -1.45 22.92
C VAL A 88 9.68 -1.70 24.32
N LYS A 89 9.76 -2.95 24.83
CA LYS A 89 9.28 -3.28 26.18
C LYS A 89 10.04 -2.56 27.30
N LYS A 90 11.33 -2.25 27.12
CA LYS A 90 12.12 -1.51 28.12
C LYS A 90 11.73 -0.03 28.18
N ARG A 91 11.38 0.60 27.06
CA ARG A 91 10.94 2.00 27.03
C ARG A 91 9.61 2.21 27.78
N GLY A 92 8.64 1.31 27.62
CA GLY A 92 7.35 1.42 28.31
C GLY A 92 7.38 1.20 29.83
N LYS A 93 8.51 0.77 30.41
CA LYS A 93 8.67 0.60 31.87
C LYS A 93 9.33 1.79 32.56
N ASN A 94 9.91 2.72 31.81
CA ASN A 94 10.62 3.89 32.36
C ASN A 94 9.80 5.20 32.23
N GLU A 95 8.55 5.13 31.75
CA GLU A 95 7.63 6.26 31.59
C GLU A 95 6.37 6.12 32.48
N GLY A 96 6.43 5.31 33.54
CA GLY A 96 5.35 5.11 34.51
C GLY A 96 5.78 5.47 35.93
#